data_AF-A0A936MFF1-F1
#
_entry.id   AF-A0A936MFF1-F1
#
_cell.length_a   1.000
_cell.length_b   1.000
_cell.length_c   1.000
_cell.angle_alpha   90.00
_cell.angle_beta   90.00
_cell.angle_gamma   90.00
#
_symmetry.space_group_name_H-M   'P 1'
#
loop_
_entity.id
_entity.type
_entity.pdbx_description
1 polymer ?
#
loop_
_entity_poly.entity_id
_entity_poly.type
_entity_poly.pdbx_seq_one_letter_code
_entity_poly.pdbx_strand_id
1 'polypeptide(L)'
;MFKNKMWIVVVGVLLVYGILFYLDVYKILVFDIHPHDNYENIVKYFQGELSLGDMISPYFYRFGYTYPAFLFSKLDVLLVDFSHSITFTRQEKIIFQGLAMVNTLSFLGLGALTFLISQTLGFGRLTSLVVLLINLELLKFTAFFGIDPTTIAAIALLYFFCTKEWYQAAMVALLLSFLINEKIGPIFFVFGGINYFLNRKKMDLYFVVVPSLISIISYLVLIKIVPLDNFPSQMDFLSYPYRFVQSFRSVFTGQGMLKIALPLVIFSIISYQTKLYKPLFITLVFWTWGMCLSMQNDIGRMVMITLPFYIPSLNVFVEKYFGTKVDIV
;
A
#
# COMPACT_ATOMS: atom_id res chain seq x y z
N MET A 1 26.25 -20.70 12.61
CA MET A 1 25.39 -21.62 11.83
C MET A 1 23.88 -21.31 11.88
N PHE A 2 23.34 -20.73 12.97
CA PHE A 2 21.90 -20.42 13.09
C PHE A 2 21.40 -19.18 12.31
N LYS A 3 22.27 -18.22 11.93
CA LYS A 3 21.86 -17.01 11.20
C LYS A 3 21.17 -17.33 9.86
N ASN A 4 21.60 -18.38 9.16
CA ASN A 4 21.04 -18.73 7.85
C ASN A 4 19.71 -19.49 7.95
N LYS A 5 19.44 -20.20 9.05
CA LYS A 5 18.22 -21.00 9.21
C LYS A 5 16.95 -20.13 9.27
N MET A 6 17.01 -18.99 9.96
CA MET A 6 15.85 -18.09 10.06
C MET A 6 15.52 -17.45 8.70
N TRP A 7 16.53 -17.09 7.91
CA TRP A 7 16.31 -16.56 6.56
C TRP A 7 15.65 -17.59 5.65
N ILE A 8 16.01 -18.88 5.76
CA ILE A 8 15.31 -19.95 5.04
C ILE A 8 13.84 -20.02 5.44
N VAL A 9 13.53 -19.90 6.75
CA VAL A 9 12.14 -19.87 7.24
C VAL A 9 11.38 -18.66 6.69
N VAL A 10 11.97 -17.46 6.76
CA VAL A 10 11.36 -16.23 6.24
C VAL A 10 11.09 -16.36 4.74
N VAL A 11 12.07 -16.81 3.96
CA VAL A 11 11.91 -17.04 2.52
C VAL A 11 10.84 -18.09 2.25
N GLY A 12 10.83 -19.21 2.98
CA GLY A 12 9.82 -20.26 2.84
C GLY A 12 8.40 -19.75 3.11
N VAL A 13 8.20 -19.00 4.20
CA VAL A 13 6.93 -18.36 4.55
C VAL A 13 6.49 -17.40 3.45
N LEU A 14 7.39 -16.52 3.01
CA LEU A 14 7.13 -15.55 1.96
C LEU A 14 6.71 -16.27 0.67
N LEU A 15 7.43 -17.29 0.23
CA LEU A 15 7.08 -18.05 -0.99
C LEU A 15 5.71 -18.71 -0.89
N VAL A 16 5.38 -19.36 0.23
CA VAL A 16 4.07 -20.00 0.43
C VAL A 16 2.95 -18.97 0.35
N TYR A 17 3.06 -17.86 1.09
CA TYR A 17 2.05 -16.80 1.04
C TYR A 17 1.99 -16.11 -0.32
N GLY A 18 3.13 -15.94 -1.00
CA GLY A 18 3.22 -15.36 -2.32
C GLY A 18 2.46 -16.16 -3.37
N ILE A 19 2.62 -17.49 -3.37
CA ILE A 19 1.90 -18.37 -4.30
C ILE A 19 0.39 -18.27 -4.07
N LEU A 20 -0.05 -18.33 -2.81
CA LEU A 20 -1.47 -18.22 -2.47
C LEU A 20 -2.04 -16.86 -2.89
N PHE A 21 -1.34 -15.78 -2.54
CA PHE A 21 -1.75 -14.42 -2.90
C PHE A 21 -1.77 -14.19 -4.41
N TYR A 22 -0.80 -14.73 -5.15
CA TYR A 22 -0.77 -14.69 -6.61
C TYR A 22 -2.03 -15.36 -7.20
N LEU A 23 -2.36 -16.57 -6.75
CA LEU A 23 -3.53 -17.30 -7.25
C LEU A 23 -4.82 -16.55 -6.95
N ASP A 24 -4.95 -15.97 -5.75
CA ASP A 24 -6.13 -15.18 -5.37
C ASP A 24 -6.29 -13.92 -6.22
N VAL A 25 -5.22 -13.12 -6.37
CA VAL A 25 -5.24 -11.90 -7.19
C VAL A 25 -5.49 -12.23 -8.65
N TYR A 26 -4.80 -13.23 -9.20
CA TYR A 26 -4.98 -13.63 -10.59
C TYR A 26 -6.41 -14.12 -10.85
N LYS A 27 -6.99 -14.90 -9.93
CA LYS A 27 -8.40 -15.31 -9.99
C LYS A 27 -9.35 -14.11 -9.95
N ILE A 28 -9.11 -13.14 -9.06
CA ILE A 28 -9.94 -11.92 -8.98
C ILE A 28 -9.96 -11.17 -10.31
N LEU A 29 -8.78 -11.00 -10.95
CA LEU A 29 -8.65 -10.31 -12.24
C LEU A 29 -9.33 -11.08 -13.38
N VAL A 30 -9.08 -12.39 -13.48
CA VAL A 30 -9.56 -13.22 -14.60
C VAL A 30 -11.07 -13.49 -14.55
N PHE A 31 -11.67 -13.51 -13.36
CA PHE A 31 -13.10 -13.74 -13.20
C PHE A 31 -13.90 -12.47 -12.85
N ASP A 32 -13.23 -11.32 -12.76
CA ASP A 32 -13.82 -10.03 -12.39
C ASP A 32 -14.71 -10.11 -11.13
N ILE A 33 -14.25 -10.84 -10.11
CA ILE A 33 -15.05 -11.21 -8.92
C ILE A 33 -15.30 -9.99 -8.02
N HIS A 34 -14.44 -8.99 -8.08
CA HIS A 34 -14.52 -7.80 -7.25
C HIS A 34 -14.17 -6.53 -8.03
N PRO A 35 -14.81 -5.39 -7.71
CA PRO A 35 -14.39 -4.10 -8.24
C PRO A 35 -12.91 -3.87 -7.91
N HIS A 36 -12.12 -3.63 -8.95
CA HIS A 36 -10.70 -3.36 -8.83
C HIS A 36 -10.33 -2.23 -9.80
N ASP A 37 -9.23 -1.54 -9.49
CA ASP A 37 -8.66 -0.58 -10.42
C ASP A 37 -8.15 -1.37 -11.64
N ASN A 38 -8.88 -1.33 -12.77
CA ASN A 38 -8.48 -2.03 -13.99
C ASN A 38 -7.37 -1.24 -14.71
N TYR A 39 -6.14 -1.73 -14.60
CA TYR A 39 -4.95 -1.14 -15.21
C TYR A 39 -4.54 -1.80 -16.55
N GLU A 40 -5.36 -2.73 -17.06
CA GLU A 40 -5.13 -3.45 -18.30
C GLU A 40 -4.89 -2.52 -19.49
N ASN A 41 -5.73 -1.49 -19.66
CA ASN A 41 -5.63 -0.55 -20.78
C ASN A 41 -4.28 0.19 -20.80
N ILE A 42 -3.65 0.44 -19.64
CA ILE A 42 -2.34 1.09 -19.58
C ILE A 42 -1.25 0.10 -20.01
N VAL A 43 -1.38 -1.16 -19.63
CA VAL A 43 -0.46 -2.22 -20.10
C VAL A 43 -0.60 -2.40 -21.60
N LYS A 44 -1.84 -2.45 -22.14
CA LYS A 44 -2.12 -2.48 -23.58
C LYS A 44 -1.56 -1.26 -24.32
N TYR A 45 -1.63 -0.06 -23.71
CA TYR A 45 -0.98 1.14 -24.23
C TYR A 45 0.54 0.98 -24.34
N PHE A 46 1.22 0.48 -23.30
CA PHE A 46 2.66 0.20 -23.38
C PHE A 46 3.01 -0.88 -24.40
N GLN A 47 2.09 -1.79 -24.70
CA GLN A 47 2.23 -2.78 -25.78
C GLN A 47 2.02 -2.18 -27.19
N GLY A 48 1.48 -0.96 -27.30
CA GLY A 48 1.16 -0.31 -28.56
C GLY A 48 -0.22 -0.70 -29.13
N GLU A 49 -1.05 -1.38 -28.34
CA GLU A 49 -2.38 -1.84 -28.76
C GLU A 49 -3.46 -0.76 -28.61
N LEU A 50 -3.21 0.24 -27.76
CA LEU A 50 -4.10 1.38 -27.52
C LEU A 50 -3.35 2.70 -27.72
N SER A 51 -4.09 3.74 -28.07
CA SER A 51 -3.58 5.10 -28.14
C SER A 51 -3.73 5.83 -26.80
N LEU A 52 -3.09 7.00 -26.66
CA LEU A 52 -3.20 7.83 -25.46
C LEU A 52 -4.65 8.25 -25.14
N GLY A 53 -5.47 8.43 -26.19
CA GLY A 53 -6.88 8.83 -26.06
C GLY A 53 -7.81 7.71 -25.59
N ASP A 54 -7.37 6.45 -25.69
CA ASP A 54 -8.15 5.28 -25.24
C ASP A 54 -7.96 5.00 -23.73
N MET A 55 -7.05 5.72 -23.08
CA MET A 55 -6.85 5.64 -21.65
C MET A 55 -7.88 6.52 -20.92
N ILE A 56 -8.81 5.88 -20.20
CA ILE A 56 -9.97 6.50 -19.52
C ILE A 56 -9.59 7.50 -18.41
N SER A 57 -8.33 7.51 -17.98
CA SER A 57 -7.79 8.46 -17.01
C SER A 57 -6.25 8.42 -17.07
N PRO A 58 -5.53 9.54 -16.86
CA PRO A 58 -4.07 9.55 -16.79
C PRO A 58 -3.57 8.79 -15.58
N TYR A 59 -3.47 7.48 -15.70
CA TYR A 59 -2.82 6.64 -14.72
C TYR A 59 -1.29 6.63 -14.88
N PHE A 60 -0.69 7.62 -15.56
CA PHE A 60 0.77 7.78 -15.61
C PHE A 60 1.39 7.88 -14.20
N TYR A 61 0.62 8.32 -13.20
CA TYR A 61 1.02 8.33 -11.79
C TYR A 61 1.04 6.94 -11.12
N ARG A 62 0.69 5.86 -11.84
CA ARG A 62 0.78 4.44 -11.43
C ARG A 62 1.82 3.66 -12.22
N PHE A 63 2.76 4.36 -12.85
CA PHE A 63 3.85 3.79 -13.64
C PHE A 63 4.62 2.69 -12.87
N GLY A 64 4.84 2.90 -11.56
CA GLY A 64 5.52 1.93 -10.69
C GLY A 64 4.83 0.56 -10.59
N TYR A 65 3.53 0.48 -10.89
CA TYR A 65 2.77 -0.76 -10.93
C TYR A 65 2.63 -1.30 -12.37
N THR A 66 2.25 -0.43 -13.31
CA THR A 66 1.86 -0.84 -14.67
C THR A 66 3.04 -1.13 -15.59
N TYR A 67 4.17 -0.44 -15.44
CA TYR A 67 5.34 -0.68 -16.28
C TYR A 67 6.03 -2.02 -15.98
N PRO A 68 6.24 -2.41 -14.70
CA PRO A 68 6.68 -3.77 -14.39
C PRO A 68 5.70 -4.83 -14.88
N ALA A 69 4.38 -4.60 -14.79
CA ALA A 69 3.37 -5.53 -15.29
C ALA A 69 3.48 -5.72 -16.81
N PHE A 70 3.72 -4.63 -17.55
CA PHE A 70 4.06 -4.67 -18.96
C PHE A 70 5.30 -5.54 -19.22
N LEU A 71 6.39 -5.36 -18.47
CA LEU A 71 7.59 -6.19 -18.64
C LEU A 71 7.31 -7.68 -18.40
N PHE A 72 6.51 -8.02 -17.37
CA PHE A 72 6.10 -9.41 -17.14
C PHE A 72 5.22 -9.97 -18.27
N SER A 73 4.32 -9.15 -18.84
CA SER A 73 3.47 -9.57 -19.95
C SER A 73 4.27 -9.91 -21.22
N LYS A 74 5.46 -9.30 -21.39
CA LYS A 74 6.37 -9.59 -22.52
C LYS A 74 7.04 -10.96 -22.46
N LEU A 75 6.92 -11.68 -21.35
CA LEU A 75 7.40 -13.06 -21.27
C LEU A 75 6.58 -14.02 -22.14
N ASP A 76 5.33 -13.65 -22.49
CA ASP A 76 4.41 -14.45 -23.33
C ASP A 76 4.20 -15.91 -22.88
N VAL A 77 4.41 -16.16 -21.58
CA VAL A 77 4.17 -17.45 -20.94
C VAL A 77 2.96 -17.33 -20.04
N LEU A 78 1.94 -18.16 -20.26
CA LEU A 78 0.80 -18.30 -19.36
C LEU A 78 1.13 -19.38 -18.32
N LEU A 79 1.33 -18.97 -17.07
CA LEU A 79 1.74 -19.85 -15.96
C LEU A 79 0.57 -20.64 -15.39
N VAL A 80 -0.62 -20.03 -15.40
CA VAL A 80 -1.87 -20.63 -14.91
C VAL A 80 -2.95 -20.29 -15.92
N ASP A 81 -3.65 -21.29 -16.45
CA ASP A 81 -4.84 -21.07 -17.27
C ASP A 81 -6.07 -21.61 -16.55
N PHE A 82 -6.97 -20.70 -16.17
CA PHE A 82 -8.27 -21.09 -15.67
C PHE A 82 -9.16 -21.41 -16.87
N SER A 83 -9.29 -22.70 -17.17
CA SER A 83 -10.03 -23.23 -18.33
C SER A 83 -11.49 -22.77 -18.45
N HIS A 84 -12.08 -22.26 -17.37
CA HIS A 84 -13.47 -21.80 -17.31
C HIS A 84 -13.61 -20.26 -17.41
N SER A 85 -12.53 -19.50 -17.59
CA SER A 85 -12.62 -18.07 -17.88
C SER A 85 -12.83 -17.84 -19.37
N ILE A 86 -14.09 -17.90 -19.80
CA ILE A 86 -14.51 -17.81 -21.21
C ILE A 86 -14.48 -16.34 -21.70
N THR A 87 -14.38 -15.38 -20.78
CA THR A 87 -14.61 -13.95 -21.06
C THR A 87 -13.42 -13.22 -21.67
N PHE A 88 -12.18 -13.71 -21.46
CA PHE A 88 -10.96 -12.98 -21.81
C PHE A 88 -10.05 -13.75 -22.77
N THR A 89 -9.45 -13.03 -23.71
CA THR A 89 -8.48 -13.58 -24.66
C THR A 89 -7.20 -14.04 -23.95
N ARG A 90 -6.40 -14.90 -24.62
CA ARG A 90 -5.09 -15.34 -24.10
C ARG A 90 -4.20 -14.15 -23.73
N GLN A 91 -4.19 -13.11 -24.57
CA GLN A 91 -3.36 -11.92 -24.36
C GLN A 91 -3.77 -11.14 -23.10
N GLU A 92 -5.06 -10.99 -22.87
CA GLU A 92 -5.60 -10.34 -21.67
C GLU A 92 -5.27 -11.14 -20.40
N LYS A 93 -5.38 -12.48 -20.46
CA LYS A 93 -4.95 -13.36 -19.37
C LYS A 93 -3.47 -13.20 -19.04
N ILE A 94 -2.60 -12.97 -20.03
CA ILE A 94 -1.17 -12.71 -19.83
C ILE A 94 -0.94 -11.34 -19.16
N ILE A 95 -1.71 -10.32 -19.54
CA ILE A 95 -1.67 -9.00 -18.90
C ILE A 95 -2.10 -9.09 -17.43
N PHE A 96 -3.20 -9.77 -17.14
CA PHE A 96 -3.67 -10.00 -15.77
C PHE A 96 -2.66 -10.78 -14.94
N GLN A 97 -1.95 -11.74 -15.53
CA GLN A 97 -0.85 -12.43 -14.87
C GLN A 97 0.29 -11.46 -14.53
N GLY A 98 0.67 -10.57 -15.46
CA GLY A 98 1.69 -9.54 -15.20
C GLY A 98 1.31 -8.64 -14.02
N LEU A 99 0.06 -8.19 -13.99
CA LEU A 99 -0.51 -7.38 -12.91
C LEU A 99 -0.51 -8.14 -11.56
N ALA A 100 -0.90 -9.42 -11.57
CA ALA A 100 -0.86 -10.29 -10.40
C ALA A 100 0.57 -10.53 -9.90
N MET A 101 1.55 -10.65 -10.79
CA MET A 101 2.96 -10.80 -10.43
C MET A 101 3.51 -9.57 -9.73
N VAL A 102 3.20 -8.36 -10.21
CA VAL A 102 3.64 -7.13 -9.55
C VAL A 102 3.01 -6.98 -8.16
N ASN A 103 1.71 -7.28 -8.03
CA ASN A 103 1.03 -7.30 -6.74
C ASN A 103 1.68 -8.29 -5.77
N THR A 104 2.01 -9.50 -6.27
CA THR A 104 2.65 -10.54 -5.49
C THR A 104 4.05 -10.14 -5.03
N LEU A 105 4.89 -9.63 -5.94
CA LEU A 105 6.23 -9.15 -5.59
C LEU A 105 6.18 -8.00 -4.59
N SER A 106 5.19 -7.11 -4.71
CA SER A 106 4.99 -6.02 -3.76
C SER A 106 4.58 -6.54 -2.38
N PHE A 107 3.67 -7.52 -2.34
CA PHE A 107 3.26 -8.21 -1.11
C PHE A 107 4.45 -8.92 -0.44
N LEU A 108 5.26 -9.66 -1.21
CA LEU A 108 6.48 -10.32 -0.73
C LEU A 108 7.51 -9.31 -0.22
N GLY A 109 7.75 -8.25 -0.99
CA GLY A 109 8.66 -7.17 -0.64
C GLY A 109 8.25 -6.48 0.66
N LEU A 110 6.95 -6.22 0.85
CA LEU A 110 6.41 -5.66 2.08
C LEU A 110 6.58 -6.60 3.29
N GLY A 111 6.37 -7.91 3.10
CA GLY A 111 6.67 -8.90 4.14
C GLY A 111 8.14 -8.89 4.55
N ALA A 112 9.05 -8.92 3.57
CA ALA A 112 10.49 -8.84 3.81
C ALA A 112 10.91 -7.53 4.49
N LEU A 113 10.39 -6.39 4.03
CA LEU A 113 10.61 -5.08 4.64
C LEU A 113 10.09 -5.03 6.08
N THR A 114 8.93 -5.64 6.37
CA THR A 114 8.40 -5.71 7.73
C THR A 114 9.36 -6.42 8.67
N PHE A 115 9.91 -7.56 8.25
CA PHE A 115 10.90 -8.29 9.02
C PHE A 115 12.19 -7.46 9.20
N LEU A 116 12.69 -6.85 8.12
CA LEU A 116 13.89 -6.00 8.16
C LEU A 116 13.71 -4.79 9.07
N ILE A 117 12.62 -4.04 8.95
CA ILE A 117 12.30 -2.89 9.80
C ILE A 117 12.29 -3.33 11.26
N SER A 118 11.61 -4.44 11.58
CA SER A 118 11.56 -4.99 12.94
C SER A 118 12.96 -5.33 13.48
N GLN A 119 13.81 -5.99 12.68
CA GLN A 119 15.20 -6.27 13.05
C GLN A 119 16.02 -4.99 13.25
N THR A 120 15.82 -3.97 12.41
CA THR A 120 16.56 -2.70 12.53
C THR A 120 16.16 -1.87 13.74
N LEU A 121 14.94 -2.06 14.25
CA LEU A 121 14.48 -1.48 15.51
C LEU A 121 14.98 -2.26 16.74
N GLY A 122 15.76 -3.34 16.54
CA GLY A 122 16.37 -4.12 17.62
C GLY A 122 15.52 -5.27 18.15
N PHE A 123 14.38 -5.59 17.52
CA PHE A 123 13.52 -6.69 17.98
C PHE A 123 14.09 -8.06 17.62
N GLY A 124 13.80 -9.06 18.44
CA GLY A 124 14.19 -10.45 18.20
C GLY A 124 13.64 -11.01 16.89
N ARG A 125 14.33 -12.01 16.32
CA ARG A 125 13.95 -12.63 15.04
C ARG A 125 12.59 -13.29 15.07
N LEU A 126 12.25 -13.95 16.18
CA LEU A 126 10.96 -14.60 16.34
C LEU A 126 9.83 -13.55 16.39
N THR A 127 10.00 -12.49 17.18
CA THR A 127 9.09 -11.33 17.20
C THR A 127 8.91 -10.77 15.79
N SER A 128 10.01 -10.55 15.05
CA SER A 128 9.97 -10.01 13.69
C SER A 128 9.26 -10.93 12.70
N LEU A 129 9.40 -12.25 12.85
CA LEU A 129 8.69 -13.23 12.03
C LEU A 129 7.18 -13.22 12.32
N VAL A 130 6.78 -13.15 13.60
CA VAL A 130 5.37 -13.05 13.99
C VAL A 130 4.76 -11.75 13.48
N VAL A 131 5.47 -10.62 13.59
CA VAL A 131 5.03 -9.34 13.05
C VAL A 131 4.90 -9.38 11.53
N LEU A 132 5.83 -10.03 10.82
CA LEU A 132 5.70 -10.30 9.39
C LEU A 132 4.39 -11.05 9.11
N LEU A 133 4.12 -12.15 9.81
CA LEU A 133 2.91 -12.95 9.61
C LEU A 133 1.63 -12.14 9.84
N ILE A 134 1.56 -11.39 10.95
CA ILE A 134 0.43 -10.50 11.25
C ILE A 134 0.26 -9.46 10.12
N ASN A 135 1.35 -8.89 9.63
CA ASN A 135 1.30 -7.90 8.56
C ASN A 135 0.80 -8.52 7.25
N LEU A 136 1.27 -9.71 6.88
CA LEU A 136 0.79 -10.44 5.69
C LEU A 136 -0.70 -10.78 5.79
N GLU A 137 -1.20 -11.19 6.97
CA GLU A 137 -2.64 -11.43 7.17
C GLU A 137 -3.45 -10.14 7.08
N LEU A 138 -2.98 -9.05 7.68
CA LEU A 138 -3.60 -7.74 7.55
C LEU A 138 -3.61 -7.26 6.09
N LEU A 139 -2.58 -7.59 5.31
CA LEU A 139 -2.52 -7.29 3.89
C LEU A 139 -3.50 -8.11 3.07
N LYS A 140 -3.98 -9.28 3.46
CA LYS A 140 -5.02 -9.97 2.67
C LYS A 140 -6.30 -9.14 2.57
N PHE A 141 -6.59 -8.33 3.58
CA PHE A 141 -7.68 -7.36 3.51
C PHE A 141 -7.52 -6.34 2.38
N THR A 142 -6.28 -6.09 1.91
CA THR A 142 -6.03 -5.21 0.75
C THR A 142 -6.70 -5.71 -0.53
N ALA A 143 -6.68 -7.01 -0.76
CA ALA A 143 -7.31 -7.63 -1.93
C ALA A 143 -8.84 -7.47 -1.90
N PHE A 144 -9.46 -7.53 -0.71
CA PHE A 144 -10.90 -7.27 -0.52
C PHE A 144 -11.30 -5.79 -0.70
N PHE A 145 -10.33 -4.87 -0.62
CA PHE A 145 -10.54 -3.42 -0.64
C PHE A 145 -9.92 -2.74 -1.87
N GLY A 146 -9.49 -3.51 -2.88
CA GLY A 146 -8.86 -2.96 -4.09
C GLY A 146 -7.61 -2.12 -3.81
N ILE A 147 -6.89 -2.40 -2.72
CA ILE A 147 -5.68 -1.65 -2.38
C ILE A 147 -4.53 -2.22 -3.17
N ASP A 148 -3.75 -1.33 -3.76
CA ASP A 148 -2.54 -1.62 -4.49
C ASP A 148 -1.40 -1.93 -3.48
N PRO A 149 -1.00 -3.19 -3.31
CA PRO A 149 0.09 -3.58 -2.41
C PRO A 149 1.42 -2.91 -2.77
N THR A 150 1.61 -2.48 -4.03
CA THR A 150 2.78 -1.71 -4.46
C THR A 150 2.89 -0.39 -3.72
N THR A 151 1.76 0.26 -3.45
CA THR A 151 1.74 1.52 -2.71
C THR A 151 2.17 1.32 -1.26
N ILE A 152 1.67 0.28 -0.60
CA ILE A 152 2.02 -0.01 0.80
C ILE A 152 3.49 -0.46 0.89
N ALA A 153 3.96 -1.26 -0.06
CA ALA A 153 5.36 -1.67 -0.17
C ALA A 153 6.29 -0.46 -0.35
N ALA A 154 5.93 0.49 -1.23
CA ALA A 154 6.69 1.72 -1.43
C ALA A 154 6.77 2.58 -0.16
N ILE A 155 5.66 2.67 0.58
CA ILE A 155 5.64 3.40 1.87
C ILE A 155 6.51 2.69 2.91
N ALA A 156 6.45 1.37 2.99
CA ALA A 156 7.32 0.61 3.89
C ALA A 156 8.80 0.77 3.52
N LEU A 157 9.13 0.78 2.23
CA LEU A 157 10.49 0.99 1.76
C LEU A 157 11.00 2.39 2.10
N LEU A 158 10.18 3.41 1.86
CA LEU A 158 10.49 4.79 2.23
C LEU A 158 10.64 4.94 3.75
N TYR A 159 9.74 4.32 4.52
CA TYR A 159 9.83 4.31 5.97
C TYR A 159 11.13 3.63 6.43
N PHE A 160 11.49 2.49 5.84
CA PHE A 160 12.77 1.81 6.09
C PHE A 160 13.97 2.73 5.77
N PHE A 161 13.97 3.42 4.63
CA PHE A 161 15.03 4.37 4.29
C PHE A 161 15.09 5.57 5.24
N CYS A 162 13.95 6.01 5.79
CA CYS A 162 13.92 7.03 6.84
C CYS A 162 14.43 6.51 8.19
N THR A 163 14.39 5.19 8.44
CA THR A 163 14.97 4.61 9.67
C THR A 163 16.47 4.33 9.55
N LYS A 164 16.98 4.17 8.33
CA LYS A 164 18.41 4.06 8.04
C LYS A 164 18.98 5.45 7.77
N GLU A 165 20.29 5.63 7.88
CA GLU A 165 20.96 6.90 7.54
C GLU A 165 20.92 7.23 6.04
N TRP A 166 19.96 6.67 5.28
CA TRP A 166 19.78 6.77 3.84
C TRP A 166 18.73 7.83 3.48
N TYR A 167 18.68 8.92 4.26
CA TYR A 167 17.72 10.00 4.08
C TYR A 167 17.75 10.64 2.69
N GLN A 168 18.92 10.65 2.03
CA GLN A 168 19.05 11.15 0.65
C GLN A 168 18.29 10.27 -0.35
N ALA A 169 18.38 8.93 -0.21
CA ALA A 169 17.63 8.00 -1.05
C ALA A 169 16.12 8.13 -0.80
N ALA A 170 15.71 8.28 0.48
CA ALA A 170 14.32 8.54 0.84
C ALA A 170 13.81 9.85 0.21
N MET A 171 14.60 10.92 0.22
CA MET A 171 14.25 12.20 -0.39
C MET A 171 14.01 12.07 -1.90
N VAL A 172 14.93 11.42 -2.62
CA VAL A 172 14.78 11.20 -4.07
C VAL A 172 13.55 10.34 -4.39
N ALA A 173 13.37 9.25 -3.64
CA ALA A 173 12.20 8.39 -3.82
C ALA A 173 10.88 9.11 -3.48
N LEU A 174 10.87 10.02 -2.49
CA LEU A 174 9.71 10.87 -2.18
C LEU A 174 9.41 11.86 -3.31
N LEU A 175 10.42 12.49 -3.90
CA LEU A 175 10.22 13.41 -5.04
C LEU A 175 9.56 12.71 -6.23
N LEU A 176 9.92 11.46 -6.48
CA LEU A 176 9.40 10.65 -7.57
C LEU A 176 8.15 9.84 -7.20
N SER A 177 7.69 9.94 -5.95
CA SER A 177 6.63 9.06 -5.43
C SER A 177 5.28 9.23 -6.13
N PHE A 178 5.01 10.41 -6.70
CA PHE A 178 3.82 10.64 -7.52
C PHE A 178 3.78 9.77 -8.79
N LEU A 179 4.89 9.19 -9.24
CA LEU A 179 4.91 8.24 -10.37
C LEU A 179 4.51 6.81 -9.95
N ILE A 180 4.51 6.54 -8.64
CA ILE A 180 4.12 5.26 -8.06
C ILE A 180 2.68 5.34 -7.56
N ASN A 181 2.39 6.33 -6.72
CA ASN A 181 1.06 6.59 -6.19
C ASN A 181 0.97 7.99 -5.58
N GLU A 182 -0.10 8.71 -5.91
CA GLU A 182 -0.44 10.04 -5.45
C GLU A 182 -0.58 10.18 -3.93
N LYS A 183 -0.87 9.10 -3.22
CA LYS A 183 -1.10 9.06 -1.77
C LYS A 183 0.20 9.06 -0.96
N ILE A 184 1.33 8.67 -1.54
CA ILE A 184 2.61 8.53 -0.83
C ILE A 184 3.09 9.89 -0.31
N GLY A 185 3.11 10.92 -1.16
CA GLY A 185 3.51 12.28 -0.78
C GLY A 185 2.70 12.82 0.41
N PRO A 186 1.36 12.86 0.35
CA PRO A 186 0.51 13.25 1.47
C PRO A 186 0.78 12.48 2.77
N ILE A 187 1.02 11.17 2.70
CA ILE A 187 1.31 10.34 3.88
C ILE A 187 2.59 10.80 4.56
N PHE A 188 3.66 10.98 3.79
CA PHE A 188 4.94 11.42 4.33
C PHE A 188 4.94 12.89 4.73
N PHE A 189 4.11 13.72 4.10
CA PHE A 189 3.86 15.10 4.55
C PHE A 189 3.26 15.12 5.96
N VAL A 190 2.21 14.33 6.20
CA VAL A 190 1.57 14.21 7.53
C VAL A 190 2.54 13.61 8.54
N PHE A 191 3.21 12.51 8.18
CA PHE A 191 4.23 11.86 9.04
C PHE A 191 5.35 12.81 9.44
N GLY A 192 5.93 13.54 8.48
CA GLY A 192 6.98 14.53 8.71
C GLY A 192 6.49 15.70 9.56
N GLY A 193 5.28 16.20 9.31
CA GLY A 193 4.64 17.25 10.10
C GLY A 193 4.47 16.85 11.58
N ILE A 194 3.92 15.66 11.84
CA ILE A 194 3.75 15.14 13.21
C ILE A 194 5.09 15.00 13.92
N ASN A 195 6.10 14.42 13.25
CA ASN A 195 7.42 14.26 13.84
C ASN A 195 8.08 15.61 14.15
N TYR A 196 7.89 16.62 13.31
CA TYR A 196 8.35 17.98 13.59
C TYR A 196 7.73 18.56 14.86
N PHE A 197 6.40 18.47 15.01
CA PHE A 197 5.71 18.99 16.19
C PHE A 197 6.09 18.24 17.48
N LEU A 198 6.28 16.92 17.41
CA LEU A 198 6.53 16.10 18.60
C LEU A 198 8.00 16.03 19.02
N ASN A 199 8.94 15.99 18.07
CA ASN A 199 10.36 15.74 18.37
C ASN A 199 11.26 16.98 18.20
N ARG A 200 10.75 18.09 17.63
CA ARG A 200 11.46 19.38 17.42
C ARG A 200 12.86 19.31 16.77
N LYS A 201 13.24 18.21 16.13
CA LYS A 201 14.49 18.12 15.35
C LYS A 201 14.28 18.75 13.98
N LYS A 202 14.96 19.89 13.74
CA LYS A 202 14.81 20.69 12.51
C LYS A 202 15.30 19.98 11.24
N MET A 203 16.28 19.06 11.34
CA MET A 203 16.82 18.39 10.16
C MET A 203 15.81 17.46 9.48
N ASP A 204 14.97 16.76 10.25
CA ASP A 204 14.05 15.74 9.71
C ASP A 204 12.90 16.36 8.90
N LEU A 205 12.58 17.64 9.15
CA LEU A 205 11.51 18.36 8.45
C LEU A 205 11.84 18.53 6.96
N TYR A 206 13.05 19.01 6.64
CA TYR A 206 13.40 19.33 5.25
C TYR A 206 13.51 18.08 4.37
N PHE A 207 14.02 16.97 4.91
CA PHE A 207 14.23 15.75 4.12
C PHE A 207 12.97 14.93 3.85
N VAL A 208 11.87 15.20 4.57
CA VAL A 208 10.61 14.46 4.38
C VAL A 208 9.49 15.38 3.91
N VAL A 209 9.29 16.55 4.53
CA VAL A 209 8.13 17.42 4.24
C VAL A 209 8.26 18.13 2.92
N VAL A 210 9.43 18.71 2.61
CA VAL A 210 9.66 19.44 1.35
C VAL A 210 9.52 18.52 0.12
N PRO A 211 10.20 17.35 0.03
CA PRO A 211 10.04 16.48 -1.13
C PRO A 211 8.62 15.91 -1.24
N SER A 212 7.95 15.67 -0.10
CA SER A 212 6.53 15.28 -0.09
C SER A 212 5.63 16.37 -0.68
N LEU A 213 5.86 17.64 -0.32
CA LEU A 213 5.12 18.77 -0.87
C LEU A 213 5.36 18.93 -2.38
N ILE A 214 6.62 18.79 -2.82
CA ILE A 214 6.96 18.83 -4.24
C ILE A 214 6.23 17.70 -4.99
N SER A 215 6.24 16.47 -4.47
CA SER A 215 5.52 15.34 -5.07
C SER A 215 4.00 15.61 -5.20
N ILE A 216 3.38 16.19 -4.16
CA ILE A 216 1.97 16.61 -4.21
C ILE A 216 1.73 17.64 -5.31
N ILE A 217 2.57 18.68 -5.39
CA ILE A 217 2.45 19.73 -6.40
C ILE A 217 2.65 19.14 -7.80
N SER A 218 3.66 18.28 -7.99
CA SER A 218 3.91 17.59 -9.27
C SER A 218 2.72 16.76 -9.72
N TYR A 219 2.07 16.03 -8.80
CA TYR A 219 0.84 15.30 -9.09
C TYR A 219 -0.29 16.24 -9.54
N LEU A 220 -0.51 17.35 -8.83
CA LEU A 220 -1.54 18.33 -9.17
C LEU A 220 -1.28 19.01 -10.53
N VAL A 221 -0.02 19.30 -10.85
CA VAL A 221 0.38 19.84 -12.15
C VAL A 221 0.12 18.82 -13.26
N LEU A 222 0.48 17.55 -13.04
CA LEU A 222 0.23 16.46 -13.99
C LEU A 222 -1.27 16.32 -14.30
N ILE A 223 -2.12 16.34 -13.27
CA ILE A 223 -3.59 16.34 -13.42
C ILE A 223 -4.10 17.53 -14.23
N LYS A 224 -3.52 18.73 -14.06
CA LYS A 224 -3.95 19.91 -14.81
C LYS A 224 -3.57 19.88 -16.29
N ILE A 225 -2.44 19.26 -16.61
CA ILE A 225 -1.92 19.19 -17.98
C ILE A 225 -2.60 18.07 -18.76
N VAL A 226 -2.93 16.96 -18.10
CA VAL A 226 -3.56 15.81 -18.76
C VAL A 226 -5.07 15.81 -18.49
N PRO A 227 -5.93 15.98 -19.51
CA PRO A 227 -7.37 16.09 -19.31
C PRO A 227 -7.93 14.87 -18.57
N LEU A 228 -8.55 15.14 -17.42
CA LEU A 228 -9.21 14.17 -16.55
C LEU A 228 -10.71 14.39 -16.66
N ASP A 229 -11.32 13.88 -17.72
CA ASP A 229 -12.76 14.08 -17.96
C ASP A 229 -13.66 13.36 -16.93
N ASN A 230 -13.09 12.51 -16.05
CA ASN A 230 -13.86 11.54 -15.27
C ASN A 230 -13.82 11.67 -13.73
N PHE A 231 -13.13 12.65 -13.12
CA PHE A 231 -13.09 12.80 -11.65
C PHE A 231 -13.39 14.21 -11.11
N PRO A 232 -14.47 14.89 -11.54
CA PRO A 232 -14.84 16.21 -11.02
C PRO A 232 -15.09 16.19 -9.51
N SER A 233 -15.48 15.04 -8.97
CA SER A 233 -15.71 14.88 -7.54
C SER A 233 -14.44 15.12 -6.72
N GLN A 234 -13.26 14.71 -7.16
CA GLN A 234 -12.02 14.87 -6.37
C GLN A 234 -11.52 16.32 -6.31
N MET A 235 -12.05 17.21 -7.16
CA MET A 235 -11.62 18.62 -7.25
C MET A 235 -12.65 19.60 -6.69
N ASP A 236 -13.86 19.13 -6.37
CA ASP A 236 -14.91 19.94 -5.73
C ASP A 236 -14.80 19.89 -4.19
N PHE A 237 -13.97 20.78 -3.64
CA PHE A 237 -13.76 20.93 -2.20
C PHE A 237 -15.03 21.40 -1.44
N LEU A 238 -15.95 22.09 -2.12
CA LEU A 238 -17.14 22.64 -1.47
C LEU A 238 -18.12 21.54 -1.04
N SER A 239 -18.12 20.39 -1.70
CA SER A 239 -18.95 19.24 -1.31
C SER A 239 -18.32 18.33 -0.25
N TYR A 240 -17.10 18.59 0.23
CA TYR A 240 -16.42 17.73 1.21
C TYR A 240 -17.21 17.57 2.52
N PRO A 241 -17.80 18.61 3.13
CA PRO A 241 -18.60 18.44 4.35
C PRO A 241 -19.81 17.51 4.13
N TYR A 242 -20.50 17.65 3.00
CA TYR A 242 -21.65 16.79 2.66
C TYR A 242 -21.22 15.33 2.49
N ARG A 243 -20.13 15.10 1.76
CA ARG A 243 -19.55 13.76 1.54
C ARG A 243 -19.06 13.11 2.82
N PHE A 244 -18.49 13.89 3.72
CA PHE A 244 -18.11 13.40 5.05
C PHE A 244 -19.33 12.83 5.77
N VAL A 245 -20.44 13.56 5.81
CA VAL A 245 -21.68 13.08 6.44
C VAL A 245 -22.22 11.83 5.75
N GLN A 246 -22.17 11.77 4.42
CA GLN A 246 -22.62 10.60 3.65
C GLN A 246 -21.75 9.36 3.94
N SER A 247 -20.43 9.51 3.91
CA SER A 247 -19.47 8.45 4.25
C SER A 247 -19.58 8.01 5.71
N PHE A 248 -19.81 8.95 6.62
CA PHE A 248 -20.00 8.64 8.04
C PHE A 248 -21.22 7.75 8.26
N ARG A 249 -22.31 7.99 7.52
CA ARG A 249 -23.48 7.10 7.54
C ARG A 249 -23.15 5.70 7.01
N SER A 250 -22.32 5.58 5.98
CA SER A 250 -21.97 4.27 5.41
C SER A 250 -21.20 3.39 6.40
N VAL A 251 -20.45 3.96 7.35
CA VAL A 251 -19.77 3.23 8.44
C VAL A 251 -20.72 2.34 9.24
N PHE A 252 -21.96 2.78 9.45
CA PHE A 252 -22.94 2.05 10.26
C PHE A 252 -23.67 0.94 9.49
N THR A 253 -23.35 0.72 8.22
CA THR A 253 -23.83 -0.44 7.47
C THR A 253 -22.93 -1.65 7.77
N GLY A 254 -23.45 -2.89 7.65
CA GLY A 254 -22.63 -4.08 7.87
C GLY A 254 -21.38 -4.14 6.98
N GLN A 255 -21.52 -3.72 5.71
CA GLN A 255 -20.40 -3.61 4.79
C GLN A 255 -19.41 -2.50 5.21
N GLY A 256 -19.91 -1.33 5.63
CA GLY A 256 -19.06 -0.24 6.11
C GLY A 256 -18.33 -0.57 7.41
N MET A 257 -18.92 -1.33 8.33
CA MET A 257 -18.22 -1.78 9.53
C MET A 257 -17.00 -2.63 9.18
N LEU A 258 -17.12 -3.55 8.22
CA LEU A 258 -16.02 -4.39 7.76
C LEU A 258 -15.00 -3.62 6.90
N LYS A 259 -15.48 -2.81 5.95
CA LYS A 259 -14.63 -2.13 4.97
C LYS A 259 -14.02 -0.81 5.46
N ILE A 260 -14.56 -0.21 6.52
CA ILE A 260 -14.18 1.13 6.98
C ILE A 260 -13.78 1.13 8.45
N ALA A 261 -14.62 0.59 9.33
CA ALA A 261 -14.38 0.66 10.77
C ALA A 261 -13.34 -0.36 11.25
N LEU A 262 -13.40 -1.60 10.76
CA LEU A 262 -12.58 -2.69 11.28
C LEU A 262 -11.06 -2.42 11.22
N PRO A 263 -10.47 -1.96 10.10
CA PRO A 263 -9.05 -1.60 10.06
C PRO A 263 -8.68 -0.53 11.09
N LEU A 264 -9.52 0.50 11.23
CA LEU A 264 -9.31 1.58 12.20
C LEU A 264 -9.39 1.07 13.64
N VAL A 265 -10.35 0.19 13.94
CA VAL A 265 -10.52 -0.42 15.27
C VAL A 265 -9.31 -1.28 15.63
N ILE A 266 -8.85 -2.15 14.72
CA ILE A 266 -7.66 -2.98 14.93
C ILE A 266 -6.45 -2.11 15.26
N PHE A 267 -6.21 -1.08 14.45
CA PHE A 267 -5.10 -0.14 14.65
C PHE A 267 -5.23 0.66 15.95
N SER A 268 -6.44 1.10 16.30
CA SER A 268 -6.72 1.79 17.56
C SER A 268 -6.43 0.90 18.77
N ILE A 269 -6.84 -0.37 18.72
CA ILE A 269 -6.55 -1.36 19.78
C ILE A 269 -5.05 -1.55 19.92
N ILE A 270 -4.32 -1.78 18.82
CA ILE A 270 -2.86 -1.94 18.85
C ILE A 270 -2.19 -0.71 19.48
N SER A 271 -2.55 0.50 19.04
CA SER A 271 -1.99 1.74 19.58
C SER A 271 -2.31 1.95 21.06
N TYR A 272 -3.53 1.64 21.49
CA TYR A 272 -3.92 1.72 22.90
C TYR A 272 -3.14 0.74 23.77
N GLN A 273 -3.03 -0.52 23.33
CA GLN A 273 -2.37 -1.60 24.07
C GLN A 273 -0.85 -1.40 24.21
N THR A 274 -0.24 -0.73 23.23
CA THR A 274 1.20 -0.45 23.15
C THR A 274 1.56 0.95 23.66
N LYS A 275 0.56 1.82 23.87
CA LYS A 275 0.73 3.25 24.17
C LYS A 275 1.50 4.03 23.09
N LEU A 276 1.57 3.50 21.87
CA LEU A 276 2.20 4.16 20.72
C LEU A 276 1.12 4.79 19.83
N TYR A 277 0.85 6.08 20.09
CA TYR A 277 -0.24 6.82 19.44
C TYR A 277 0.16 7.58 18.17
N LYS A 278 1.46 7.72 17.88
CA LYS A 278 1.91 8.44 16.66
C LYS A 278 1.33 7.82 15.37
N PRO A 279 1.36 6.49 15.16
CA PRO A 279 0.76 5.87 13.98
C PRO A 279 -0.75 6.07 13.92
N LEU A 280 -1.45 6.04 15.07
CA LEU A 280 -2.88 6.29 15.16
C LEU A 280 -3.27 7.68 14.68
N PHE A 281 -2.50 8.70 15.03
CA PHE A 281 -2.80 10.05 14.56
C PHE A 281 -2.67 10.15 13.03
N ILE A 282 -1.67 9.52 12.41
CA ILE A 282 -1.55 9.44 10.95
C ILE A 282 -2.78 8.74 10.38
N THR A 283 -3.15 7.58 10.93
CA THR A 283 -4.34 6.84 10.49
C THR A 283 -5.62 7.67 10.58
N LEU A 284 -5.83 8.42 11.66
CA LEU A 284 -7.03 9.24 11.85
C LEU A 284 -7.11 10.39 10.83
N VAL A 285 -5.97 11.01 10.48
CA VAL A 285 -5.91 12.01 9.41
C VAL A 285 -6.34 11.39 8.07
N PHE A 286 -5.82 10.20 7.75
CA PHE A 286 -6.15 9.50 6.50
C PHE A 286 -7.58 8.95 6.45
N TRP A 287 -8.10 8.51 7.59
CA TRP A 287 -9.50 8.12 7.72
C TRP A 287 -10.43 9.31 7.50
N THR A 288 -10.15 10.44 8.15
CA THR A 288 -10.91 11.70 7.98
C THR A 288 -10.84 12.19 6.55
N TRP A 289 -9.67 12.12 5.92
CA TRP A 289 -9.51 12.49 4.52
C TRP A 289 -10.31 11.55 3.59
N GLY A 290 -10.26 10.23 3.83
CA GLY A 290 -11.06 9.25 3.09
C GLY A 290 -12.57 9.51 3.19
N MET A 291 -13.06 9.95 4.37
CA MET A 291 -14.46 10.35 4.57
C MET A 291 -14.86 11.53 3.68
N CYS A 292 -14.00 12.56 3.57
CA CYS A 292 -14.26 13.74 2.74
C CYS A 292 -14.28 13.43 1.24
N LEU A 293 -13.51 12.44 0.79
CA LEU A 293 -13.42 12.06 -0.62
C LEU A 293 -14.60 11.22 -1.11
N SER A 294 -15.60 10.90 -0.26
CA SER A 294 -16.74 10.04 -0.60
C SER A 294 -16.34 8.67 -1.16
N MET A 295 -15.24 8.12 -0.63
CA MET A 295 -14.78 6.76 -0.97
C MET A 295 -15.66 5.74 -0.24
N GLN A 296 -16.98 5.74 -0.47
CA GLN A 296 -18.01 5.14 0.40
C GLN A 296 -17.78 3.66 0.74
N ASN A 297 -16.95 2.94 -0.04
CA ASN A 297 -16.57 1.55 0.20
C ASN A 297 -15.05 1.30 0.34
N ASP A 298 -14.20 2.35 0.24
CA ASP A 298 -12.74 2.25 0.22
C ASP A 298 -12.05 3.12 1.29
N ILE A 299 -12.75 3.60 2.32
CA ILE A 299 -12.08 4.36 3.40
C ILE A 299 -11.09 3.48 4.17
N GLY A 300 -11.39 2.19 4.35
CA GLY A 300 -10.43 1.23 4.92
C GLY A 300 -9.17 1.10 4.07
N ARG A 301 -9.25 1.36 2.75
CA ARG A 301 -8.06 1.44 1.89
C ARG A 301 -7.11 2.53 2.37
N MET A 302 -7.62 3.72 2.65
CA MET A 302 -6.81 4.84 3.16
C MET A 302 -6.19 4.54 4.53
N VAL A 303 -6.93 3.87 5.41
CA VAL A 303 -6.41 3.43 6.72
C VAL A 303 -5.26 2.43 6.55
N MET A 304 -5.46 1.39 5.74
CA MET A 304 -4.51 0.30 5.57
C MET A 304 -3.19 0.74 4.92
N ILE A 305 -3.19 1.82 4.14
CA ILE A 305 -1.94 2.38 3.59
C ILE A 305 -0.99 2.87 4.70
N THR A 306 -1.51 3.14 5.91
CA THR A 306 -0.69 3.50 7.09
C THR A 306 -0.07 2.32 7.82
N LEU A 307 -0.35 1.07 7.40
CA LEU A 307 0.13 -0.16 8.04
C LEU A 307 1.66 -0.18 8.30
N PRO A 308 2.54 0.32 7.41
CA PRO A 308 3.98 0.30 7.68
C PRO A 308 4.38 1.08 8.95
N PHE A 309 3.65 2.12 9.32
CA PHE A 309 3.91 2.89 10.54
C PHE A 309 3.53 2.14 11.82
N TYR A 310 2.75 1.06 11.73
CA TYR A 310 2.39 0.21 12.88
C TYR A 310 3.40 -0.88 13.17
N ILE A 311 4.44 -1.08 12.35
CA ILE A 311 5.46 -2.10 12.59
C ILE A 311 6.08 -1.99 13.99
N PRO A 312 6.46 -0.80 14.51
CA PRO A 312 6.94 -0.67 15.89
C PRO A 312 5.89 -1.08 16.93
N SER A 313 4.63 -0.67 16.75
CA SER A 313 3.54 -1.02 17.66
C SER A 313 3.26 -2.52 17.66
N LEU A 314 3.24 -3.15 16.49
CA LEU A 314 3.08 -4.60 16.37
C LEU A 314 4.20 -5.36 17.07
N ASN A 315 5.46 -4.92 16.96
CA ASN A 315 6.57 -5.54 17.68
C ASN A 315 6.37 -5.46 19.21
N VAL A 316 6.06 -4.28 19.74
CA VAL A 316 5.79 -4.10 21.18
C VAL A 316 4.59 -4.95 21.63
N PHE A 317 3.54 -5.01 20.81
CA PHE A 317 2.36 -5.83 21.09
C PHE A 317 2.73 -7.32 21.17
N VAL A 318 3.51 -7.81 20.21
CA VAL A 318 3.95 -9.20 20.17
C VAL A 318 4.82 -9.54 21.37
N GLU A 319 5.81 -8.71 21.72
CA GLU A 319 6.65 -8.98 22.90
C GLU A 319 5.85 -8.99 24.20
N LYS A 320 4.90 -8.05 24.36
CA LYS A 320 4.10 -7.92 25.57
C LYS A 320 3.18 -9.13 25.81
N TYR A 321 2.60 -9.69 24.74
CA TYR A 321 1.56 -10.70 24.86
C TYR A 321 1.99 -12.12 24.50
N PHE A 322 3.05 -12.27 23.71
CA PHE A 322 3.56 -13.58 23.29
C PHE A 322 4.92 -13.92 23.91
N GLY A 323 5.49 -13.03 24.74
CA GLY A 323 6.70 -13.33 25.51
C GLY A 323 7.92 -13.64 24.65
N THR A 324 7.96 -13.15 23.41
CA THR A 324 8.99 -13.51 22.41
C THR A 324 10.33 -12.81 22.62
N LYS A 325 10.62 -12.29 23.83
CA LYS A 325 11.97 -11.91 24.26
C LYS A 325 12.84 -13.15 24.38
N VAL A 326 13.13 -13.78 23.24
CA VAL A 326 14.16 -14.79 23.13
C VAL A 326 15.39 -14.05 22.66
N ASP A 327 16.20 -13.60 23.60
CA ASP A 327 17.57 -13.20 23.35
C ASP A 327 18.33 -14.46 22.92
N ILE A 328 18.31 -14.76 21.63
CA ILE A 328 19.25 -15.72 21.06
C ILE A 328 20.54 -14.93 20.83
N VAL A 329 21.40 -14.99 21.86
CA VAL A 329 22.81 -14.55 21.85
C VAL A 329 23.53 -15.05 20.60
#